data_AF-A0A2H0QFI6-F1
#
_entry.id   AF-A0A2H0QFI6-F1
#
_cell.length_a   1.000
_cell.length_b   1.000
_cell.length_c   1.000
_cell.angle_alpha   90.00
_cell.angle_beta   90.00
_cell.angle_gamma   90.00
#
_symmetry.space_group_name_H-M   'P 1'
#
loop_
_entity.id
_entity.type
_entity.pdbx_description
1 polymer ?
#
loop_
_entity_poly.entity_id
_entity_poly.type
_entity_poly.pdbx_seq_one_letter_code
_entity_poly.pdbx_strand_id
1 'polypeptide(L)'
;MDLKRLFEEISVFSKEKHGSTDYYKEELFVMGESENEFAPLKYLIKKLDFLQSDADLKSQGFVCDSYDLYDLNSFDKWYEYQFSQKLKRSFAKNISLLLLPNNKAIFDAVELAHKSYDVLKKQNILLNSKNLPVQLGEWYSKCIFGLNQTKSASQRGFDFYIGDKRVEIKVSWNDVTSPKGVKIRKSLVDLSDYCIIMYIGRNFMIREICFLDSDFVARKFGGKGHTVFLKDSDVSQYFFSQSTKHVDKVSNPVSLLKFSSPTFAMKIAENFPKQN
;
A
#
# COMPACT_ATOMS: atom_id res chain seq x y z
N MET A 1 -16.13 -34.08 7.19
CA MET A 1 -15.11 -34.51 6.21
C MET A 1 -13.84 -34.83 6.96
N ASP A 2 -13.09 -35.87 6.59
CA ASP A 2 -11.80 -36.17 7.23
C ASP A 2 -10.69 -35.33 6.57
N LEU A 3 -10.43 -34.14 7.14
CA LEU A 3 -9.42 -33.21 6.62
C LEU A 3 -8.00 -33.77 6.71
N LYS A 4 -7.71 -34.57 7.74
CA LYS A 4 -6.39 -35.15 7.91
C LYS A 4 -6.10 -36.13 6.77
N ARG A 5 -7.05 -37.02 6.48
CA ARG A 5 -6.94 -37.96 5.35
C ARG A 5 -6.89 -37.24 4.01
N LEU A 6 -7.62 -36.13 3.84
CA LEU A 6 -7.52 -35.29 2.64
C LEU A 6 -6.09 -34.75 2.44
N PHE A 7 -5.51 -34.13 3.48
CA PHE A 7 -4.18 -33.55 3.39
C PHE A 7 -3.08 -34.60 3.23
N GLU A 8 -3.23 -35.76 3.88
CA GLU A 8 -2.34 -36.91 3.67
C GLU A 8 -2.33 -37.36 2.21
N GLU A 9 -3.49 -37.51 1.57
CA GLU A 9 -3.58 -37.89 0.16
C GLU A 9 -3.01 -36.81 -0.79
N ILE A 10 -3.19 -35.53 -0.48
CA ILE A 10 -2.58 -34.43 -1.25
C ILE A 10 -1.05 -34.48 -1.15
N SER A 11 -0.52 -34.71 0.06
CA SER A 11 0.92 -34.87 0.29
C SER A 11 1.46 -36.11 -0.43
N VAL A 12 0.72 -37.23 -0.41
CA VAL A 12 1.07 -38.44 -1.17
C VAL A 12 1.13 -38.16 -2.67
N PHE A 13 0.12 -37.50 -3.23
CA PHE A 13 0.14 -37.12 -4.64
C PHE A 13 1.37 -36.28 -4.96
N SER A 14 1.64 -35.24 -4.16
CA SER A 14 2.73 -34.27 -4.37
C SER A 14 4.15 -34.83 -4.24
N LYS A 15 4.33 -36.04 -3.70
CA LYS A 15 5.66 -36.67 -3.54
C LYS A 15 6.21 -37.32 -4.80
N GLU A 16 5.35 -37.70 -5.75
CA GLU A 16 5.74 -38.47 -6.94
C GLU A 16 5.34 -37.77 -8.23
N LYS A 17 6.12 -37.95 -9.30
CA LYS A 17 5.79 -37.35 -10.61
C LYS A 17 4.67 -38.12 -11.30
N HIS A 18 3.69 -37.41 -11.87
CA HIS A 18 2.54 -37.95 -12.60
C HIS A 18 2.55 -37.56 -14.09
N GLY A 19 3.74 -37.46 -14.69
CA GLY A 19 3.91 -36.99 -16.08
C GLY A 19 3.28 -37.88 -17.16
N SER A 20 2.93 -39.14 -16.85
CA SER A 20 2.23 -40.07 -17.73
C SER A 20 0.70 -40.05 -17.59
N THR A 21 0.17 -39.23 -16.68
CA THR A 21 -1.27 -39.13 -16.42
C THR A 21 -1.88 -37.95 -17.15
N ASP A 22 -3.20 -37.96 -17.33
CA ASP A 22 -3.94 -36.82 -17.89
C ASP A 22 -4.33 -35.75 -16.85
N TYR A 23 -3.87 -35.88 -15.60
CA TYR A 23 -4.21 -34.97 -14.51
C TYR A 23 -3.70 -33.53 -14.73
N TYR A 24 -2.72 -33.32 -15.61
CA TYR A 24 -2.28 -31.99 -16.02
C TYR A 24 -3.35 -31.21 -16.81
N LYS A 25 -4.35 -31.90 -17.37
CA LYS A 25 -5.47 -31.26 -18.10
C LYS A 25 -6.57 -30.74 -17.18
N GLU A 26 -6.48 -31.01 -15.87
CA GLU A 26 -7.49 -30.57 -14.92
C GLU A 26 -7.41 -29.07 -14.67
N GLU A 27 -8.56 -28.45 -14.44
CA GLU A 27 -8.67 -27.01 -14.20
C GLU A 27 -8.90 -26.68 -12.72
N LEU A 28 -9.05 -27.68 -11.85
CA LEU A 28 -9.36 -27.50 -10.44
C LEU A 28 -8.43 -28.35 -9.56
N PHE A 29 -7.63 -27.67 -8.75
CA PHE A 29 -6.66 -28.28 -7.84
C PHE A 29 -6.96 -27.88 -6.41
N VAL A 30 -6.59 -28.74 -5.46
CA VAL A 30 -6.74 -28.51 -4.02
C VAL A 30 -5.36 -28.40 -3.40
N MET A 31 -5.14 -27.34 -2.62
CA MET A 31 -3.90 -27.11 -1.87
C MET A 31 -3.90 -27.91 -0.56
N GLY A 32 -2.75 -28.48 -0.23
CA GLY A 32 -2.49 -29.21 1.01
C GLY A 32 -2.24 -28.29 2.21
N GLU A 33 -1.69 -28.85 3.30
CA GLU A 33 -1.28 -28.06 4.47
C GLU A 33 -0.10 -27.13 4.16
N SER A 34 0.75 -27.54 3.23
CA SER A 34 1.89 -26.76 2.77
C SER A 34 1.60 -26.05 1.45
N GLU A 35 2.10 -24.82 1.28
CA GLU A 35 1.94 -24.01 0.05
C GLU A 35 2.54 -24.63 -1.22
N ASN A 36 3.27 -25.74 -1.10
CA ASN A 36 3.91 -26.47 -2.20
C ASN A 36 3.28 -27.84 -2.49
N GLU A 37 2.17 -28.18 -1.82
CA GLU A 37 1.48 -29.45 -2.01
C GLU A 37 0.11 -29.20 -2.65
N PHE A 38 -0.16 -29.89 -3.75
CA PHE A 38 -1.43 -29.78 -4.46
C PHE A 38 -1.86 -31.13 -5.01
N ALA A 39 -3.15 -31.29 -5.29
CA ALA A 39 -3.66 -32.42 -6.06
C ALA A 39 -4.87 -32.02 -6.90
N PRO A 40 -5.04 -32.59 -8.11
CA PRO A 40 -6.23 -32.38 -8.91
C PRO A 40 -7.47 -32.91 -8.20
N LEU A 41 -8.59 -32.18 -8.24
CA LEU A 41 -9.81 -32.59 -7.53
C LEU A 41 -10.31 -33.97 -7.99
N LYS A 42 -10.25 -34.27 -9.29
CA LYS A 42 -10.67 -35.57 -9.81
C LYS A 42 -9.83 -36.73 -9.29
N TYR A 43 -8.56 -36.50 -8.97
CA TYR A 43 -7.74 -37.52 -8.31
C TYR A 43 -8.27 -37.79 -6.90
N LEU A 44 -8.55 -36.72 -6.14
CA LEU A 44 -9.01 -36.81 -4.76
C LEU A 44 -10.39 -37.48 -4.65
N ILE A 45 -11.35 -37.14 -5.54
CA ILE A 45 -12.67 -37.78 -5.59
C ILE A 45 -12.55 -39.31 -5.81
N LYS A 46 -11.57 -39.77 -6.60
CA LYS A 46 -11.34 -41.21 -6.83
C LYS A 46 -10.74 -41.92 -5.62
N LYS A 47 -10.02 -41.21 -4.75
CA LYS A 47 -9.28 -41.76 -3.61
C LYS A 47 -10.03 -41.65 -2.29
N LEU A 48 -10.90 -40.65 -2.18
CA LEU A 48 -11.60 -40.29 -0.95
C LEU A 48 -13.09 -40.51 -1.14
N ASP A 49 -13.62 -41.53 -0.50
CA ASP A 49 -15.03 -41.95 -0.53
C ASP A 49 -15.99 -40.86 -0.04
N PHE A 50 -15.52 -40.00 0.88
CA PHE A 50 -16.31 -38.89 1.42
C PHE A 50 -16.32 -37.63 0.55
N LEU A 51 -15.56 -37.59 -0.55
CA LEU A 51 -15.39 -36.41 -1.40
C LEU A 51 -16.01 -36.67 -2.78
N GLN A 52 -17.10 -35.98 -3.10
CA GLN A 52 -17.84 -36.18 -4.35
C GLN A 52 -17.72 -34.98 -5.30
N SER A 53 -17.52 -33.78 -4.75
CA SER A 53 -17.43 -32.53 -5.52
C SER A 53 -16.63 -31.45 -4.79
N ASP A 54 -16.38 -30.32 -5.47
CA ASP A 54 -15.79 -29.13 -4.83
C ASP A 54 -16.73 -28.49 -3.80
N ALA A 55 -18.04 -28.71 -3.93
CA ALA A 55 -19.03 -28.23 -2.96
C ALA A 55 -18.79 -28.84 -1.57
N ASP A 56 -18.33 -30.09 -1.50
CA ASP A 56 -17.99 -30.73 -0.23
C ASP A 56 -16.82 -30.00 0.44
N LEU A 57 -15.76 -29.66 -0.31
CA LEU A 57 -14.62 -28.88 0.21
C LEU A 57 -15.04 -27.48 0.67
N LYS A 58 -15.85 -26.79 -0.15
CA LYS A 58 -16.40 -25.47 0.20
C LYS A 58 -17.25 -25.51 1.47
N SER A 59 -18.03 -26.58 1.67
CA SER A 59 -18.80 -26.77 2.91
C SER A 59 -17.92 -26.89 4.16
N GLN A 60 -16.64 -27.24 3.99
CA GLN A 60 -15.65 -27.33 5.06
C GLN A 60 -14.79 -26.06 5.18
N GLY A 61 -15.09 -25.01 4.43
CA GLY A 61 -14.43 -23.72 4.51
C GLY A 61 -13.32 -23.48 3.47
N PHE A 62 -13.14 -24.37 2.50
CA PHE A 62 -12.24 -24.09 1.38
C PHE A 62 -12.79 -22.94 0.52
N VAL A 63 -11.90 -22.07 0.10
CA VAL A 63 -12.16 -20.98 -0.86
C VAL A 63 -11.60 -21.38 -2.21
N CYS A 64 -12.32 -21.04 -3.27
CA CYS A 64 -11.94 -21.33 -4.64
C CYS A 64 -11.54 -20.03 -5.32
N ASP A 65 -10.27 -19.90 -5.66
CA ASP A 65 -9.69 -18.72 -6.27
C ASP A 65 -9.12 -19.03 -7.65
N SER A 66 -9.22 -18.10 -8.59
CA SER A 66 -8.53 -18.23 -9.87
C SER A 66 -7.04 -18.07 -9.66
N TYR A 67 -6.24 -18.99 -10.22
CA TYR A 67 -4.79 -18.97 -10.10
C TYR A 67 -4.18 -17.65 -10.58
N ASP A 68 -4.68 -17.10 -11.69
CA ASP A 68 -4.16 -15.87 -12.30
C ASP A 68 -4.39 -14.60 -11.46
N LEU A 69 -5.21 -14.64 -10.40
CA LEU A 69 -5.50 -13.49 -9.54
C LEU A 69 -4.52 -13.32 -8.37
N TYR A 70 -3.83 -14.39 -7.98
CA TYR A 70 -2.96 -14.40 -6.81
C TYR A 70 -1.56 -14.88 -7.21
N ASP A 71 -0.51 -14.19 -6.75
CA ASP A 71 0.89 -14.52 -7.08
C ASP A 71 1.40 -15.78 -6.33
N LEU A 72 0.74 -16.91 -6.53
CA LEU A 72 1.09 -18.23 -5.98
C LEU A 72 2.21 -18.88 -6.79
N ASN A 73 3.41 -18.34 -6.68
CA ASN A 73 4.61 -18.82 -7.38
C ASN A 73 4.96 -20.29 -7.07
N SER A 74 4.44 -20.86 -5.98
CA SER A 74 4.62 -22.26 -5.62
C SER A 74 3.87 -23.21 -6.56
N PHE A 75 2.69 -22.83 -7.05
CA PHE A 75 1.85 -23.70 -7.86
C PHE A 75 2.45 -23.98 -9.24
N ASP A 76 2.99 -22.97 -9.93
CA ASP A 76 3.65 -23.15 -11.23
C ASP A 76 4.82 -24.15 -11.11
N LYS A 77 5.68 -23.92 -10.13
CA LYS A 77 6.83 -24.80 -9.84
C LYS A 77 6.39 -26.23 -9.51
N TRP A 78 5.35 -26.36 -8.68
CA TRP A 78 4.77 -27.65 -8.35
C TRP A 78 4.24 -28.33 -9.62
N TYR A 79 3.44 -27.64 -10.43
CA TYR A 79 2.84 -28.18 -11.65
C TYR A 79 3.91 -28.68 -12.63
N GLU A 80 4.95 -27.87 -12.88
CA GLU A 80 6.05 -28.25 -13.76
C GLU A 80 6.81 -29.47 -13.24
N TYR A 81 7.08 -29.52 -11.93
CA TYR A 81 7.72 -30.68 -11.30
C TYR A 81 6.84 -31.93 -11.40
N GLN A 82 5.56 -31.79 -11.07
CA GLN A 82 4.59 -32.86 -10.94
C GLN A 82 4.33 -33.54 -12.29
N PHE A 83 4.09 -32.74 -13.32
CA PHE A 83 3.67 -33.24 -14.63
C PHE A 83 4.80 -33.24 -15.67
N SER A 84 5.99 -32.75 -15.30
CA SER A 84 7.15 -32.62 -16.20
C SER A 84 6.84 -31.80 -17.46
N GLN A 85 5.96 -30.80 -17.33
CA GLN A 85 5.46 -29.96 -18.42
C GLN A 85 5.24 -28.53 -17.95
N LYS A 86 5.57 -27.55 -18.80
CA LYS A 86 5.37 -26.13 -18.49
C LYS A 86 3.91 -25.75 -18.40
N LEU A 87 3.53 -24.96 -17.40
CA LEU A 87 2.20 -24.39 -17.30
C LEU A 87 2.04 -23.26 -18.33
N LYS A 88 1.33 -23.53 -19.43
CA LYS A 88 1.10 -22.52 -20.47
C LYS A 88 0.15 -21.45 -19.93
N ARG A 89 0.49 -20.17 -20.16
CA ARG A 89 -0.38 -19.02 -19.82
C ARG A 89 -1.80 -19.13 -20.39
N SER A 90 -1.96 -19.74 -21.55
CA SER A 90 -3.28 -19.98 -22.16
C SER A 90 -4.15 -20.94 -21.35
N PHE A 91 -3.55 -21.79 -20.53
CA PHE A 91 -4.23 -22.75 -19.66
C PHE A 91 -4.29 -22.27 -18.21
N ALA A 92 -3.26 -21.58 -17.72
CA ALA A 92 -3.18 -21.00 -16.37
C ALA A 92 -4.43 -20.18 -15.99
N LYS A 93 -4.95 -19.36 -16.92
CA LYS A 93 -6.17 -18.57 -16.75
C LYS A 93 -7.45 -19.37 -16.46
N ASN A 94 -7.46 -20.66 -16.80
CA ASN A 94 -8.59 -21.55 -16.53
C ASN A 94 -8.44 -22.26 -15.18
N ILE A 95 -7.25 -22.23 -14.57
CA ILE A 95 -6.99 -22.95 -13.33
C ILE A 95 -7.61 -22.21 -12.15
N SER A 96 -8.29 -22.98 -11.31
CA SER A 96 -8.78 -22.57 -10.00
C SER A 96 -8.14 -23.44 -8.92
N LEU A 97 -7.82 -22.80 -7.79
CA LEU A 97 -7.22 -23.43 -6.63
C LEU A 97 -8.21 -23.38 -5.46
N LEU A 98 -8.44 -24.55 -4.86
CA LEU A 98 -9.18 -24.70 -3.62
C LEU A 98 -8.19 -24.70 -2.46
N LEU A 99 -8.29 -23.73 -1.57
CA LEU A 99 -7.40 -23.57 -0.42
C LEU A 99 -8.22 -23.39 0.86
N LEU A 100 -7.71 -23.88 1.98
CA LEU A 100 -8.32 -23.65 3.29
C LEU A 100 -7.63 -22.44 3.96
N PRO A 101 -8.31 -21.29 4.12
CA PRO A 101 -7.68 -20.12 4.73
C PRO A 101 -7.28 -20.37 6.18
N ASN A 102 -6.12 -19.83 6.58
CA ASN A 102 -5.73 -19.82 8.00
C ASN A 102 -6.49 -18.71 8.74
N ASN A 103 -7.70 -19.03 9.19
CA ASN A 103 -8.59 -18.09 9.86
C ASN A 103 -7.93 -17.44 11.09
N LYS A 104 -7.10 -18.18 11.85
CA LYS A 104 -6.40 -17.61 13.02
C LYS A 104 -5.44 -16.51 12.59
N ALA A 105 -4.56 -16.78 11.63
CA ALA A 105 -3.61 -15.79 11.12
C ALA A 105 -4.32 -14.56 10.54
N ILE A 106 -5.45 -14.77 9.85
CA ILE A 106 -6.29 -13.69 9.32
C ILE A 106 -6.85 -12.85 10.47
N PHE A 107 -7.47 -13.46 11.49
CA PHE A 107 -8.02 -12.72 12.62
C PHE A 107 -6.94 -11.98 13.41
N ASP A 108 -5.78 -12.59 13.65
CA ASP A 108 -4.65 -11.95 14.33
C ASP A 108 -4.15 -10.73 13.55
N ALA A 109 -4.03 -10.84 12.22
CA ALA A 109 -3.63 -9.73 11.35
C ALA A 109 -4.69 -8.61 11.31
N VAL A 110 -5.97 -8.98 11.23
CA VAL A 110 -7.10 -8.03 11.28
C VAL A 110 -7.13 -7.30 12.63
N GLU A 111 -6.91 -8.01 13.73
CA GLU A 111 -6.85 -7.42 15.07
C GLU A 111 -5.66 -6.46 15.20
N LEU A 112 -4.48 -6.85 14.71
CA LEU A 112 -3.30 -5.97 14.70
C LEU A 112 -3.53 -4.71 13.86
N ALA A 113 -4.14 -4.85 12.69
CA ALA A 113 -4.52 -3.72 11.85
C ALA A 113 -5.53 -2.82 12.59
N HIS A 114 -6.56 -3.40 13.19
CA HIS A 114 -7.55 -2.66 13.97
C HIS A 114 -6.91 -1.90 15.14
N LYS A 115 -6.07 -2.57 15.96
CA LYS A 115 -5.32 -1.94 17.06
C LYS A 115 -4.45 -0.79 16.56
N SER A 116 -3.74 -0.99 15.44
CA SER A 116 -2.90 0.05 14.84
C SER A 116 -3.73 1.24 14.39
N TYR A 117 -4.85 1.00 13.70
CA TYR A 117 -5.78 2.06 13.27
C TYR A 117 -6.39 2.79 14.47
N ASP A 118 -6.76 2.09 15.52
CA ASP A 118 -7.33 2.66 16.75
C ASP A 118 -6.33 3.55 17.48
N VAL A 119 -5.06 3.12 17.59
CA VAL A 119 -3.99 3.96 18.15
C VAL A 119 -3.85 5.24 17.33
N LEU A 120 -3.75 5.12 16.00
CA LEU A 120 -3.58 6.29 15.13
C LEU A 120 -4.80 7.22 15.17
N LYS A 121 -6.02 6.68 15.25
CA LYS A 121 -7.25 7.46 15.41
C LYS A 121 -7.27 8.20 16.76
N LYS A 122 -6.93 7.53 17.87
CA LYS A 122 -6.84 8.14 19.21
C LYS A 122 -5.79 9.26 19.26
N GLN A 123 -4.70 9.13 18.49
CA GLN A 123 -3.68 10.17 18.34
C GLN A 123 -4.05 11.26 17.31
N ASN A 124 -5.30 11.27 16.81
CA ASN A 124 -5.81 12.22 15.81
C ASN A 124 -4.99 12.26 14.52
N ILE A 125 -4.39 11.13 14.14
CA ILE A 125 -3.66 10.95 12.89
C ILE A 125 -4.61 10.49 11.78
N LEU A 126 -5.54 9.58 12.07
CA LEU A 126 -6.54 9.09 11.12
C LEU A 126 -7.91 9.78 11.30
N LEU A 127 -8.40 10.36 10.20
CA LEU A 127 -9.62 11.13 10.00
C LEU A 127 -10.23 10.78 8.62
N ASN A 128 -11.48 10.31 8.61
CA ASN A 128 -12.21 9.92 7.40
C ASN A 128 -11.56 8.77 6.61
N SER A 129 -12.22 8.30 5.54
CA SER A 129 -11.75 7.19 4.66
C SER A 129 -10.54 7.54 3.77
N LYS A 130 -9.71 8.51 4.16
CA LYS A 130 -8.48 8.87 3.44
C LYS A 130 -7.39 7.82 3.71
N ASN A 131 -6.54 7.58 2.71
CA ASN A 131 -5.42 6.65 2.88
C ASN A 131 -4.38 7.18 3.89
N LEU A 132 -3.80 6.27 4.68
CA LEU A 132 -2.85 6.56 5.75
C LEU A 132 -1.69 7.51 5.34
N PRO A 133 -1.04 7.36 4.17
CA PRO A 133 0.07 8.24 3.78
C PRO A 133 -0.33 9.73 3.72
N VAL A 134 -1.50 10.02 3.13
CA VAL A 134 -1.99 11.40 3.02
C VAL A 134 -2.23 11.99 4.40
N GLN A 135 -2.83 11.20 5.29
CA GLN A 135 -3.15 11.64 6.65
C GLN A 135 -1.90 11.88 7.49
N LEU A 136 -0.90 10.99 7.37
CA LEU A 136 0.39 11.19 8.02
C LEU A 136 1.10 12.43 7.52
N GLY A 137 1.11 12.70 6.22
CA GLY A 137 1.73 13.93 5.70
C GLY A 137 1.04 15.20 6.15
N GLU A 138 -0.29 15.19 6.20
CA GLU A 138 -1.09 16.28 6.78
C GLU A 138 -0.77 16.48 8.26
N TRP A 139 -0.70 15.38 9.03
CA TRP A 139 -0.38 15.42 10.47
C TRP A 139 1.07 15.85 10.74
N TYR A 140 2.05 15.35 10.00
CA TYR A 140 3.44 15.80 10.09
C TYR A 140 3.55 17.29 9.81
N SER A 141 2.92 17.78 8.74
CA SER A 141 2.90 19.20 8.42
C SER A 141 2.29 20.02 9.56
N LYS A 142 1.20 19.53 10.17
CA LYS A 142 0.60 20.15 11.37
C LYS A 142 1.62 20.25 12.52
N CYS A 143 2.30 19.16 12.83
CA CYS A 143 3.29 19.10 13.91
C CYS A 143 4.51 19.99 13.64
N ILE A 144 4.99 20.04 12.39
CA ILE A 144 6.22 20.74 12.00
C ILE A 144 6.02 22.26 11.88
N PHE A 145 4.89 22.67 11.30
CA PHE A 145 4.59 24.07 10.97
C PHE A 145 3.57 24.71 11.93
N GLY A 146 3.08 23.96 12.92
CA GLY A 146 2.15 24.49 13.93
C GLY A 146 0.80 24.87 13.34
N LEU A 147 0.33 24.08 12.36
CA LEU A 147 -0.88 24.41 11.61
C LEU A 147 -2.13 24.28 12.50
N ASN A 148 -3.03 25.25 12.41
CA ASN A 148 -4.37 25.14 12.97
C ASN A 148 -5.29 24.41 11.98
N GLN A 149 -5.97 23.37 12.43
CA GLN A 149 -6.96 22.64 11.64
C GLN A 149 -8.37 23.10 12.01
N THR A 150 -9.04 23.83 11.12
CA THR A 150 -10.34 24.44 11.39
C THR A 150 -11.42 23.81 10.52
N LYS A 151 -12.57 23.47 11.11
CA LYS A 151 -13.72 22.94 10.37
C LYS A 151 -14.19 23.95 9.32
N SER A 152 -14.51 23.47 8.12
CA SER A 152 -14.97 24.34 7.02
C SER A 152 -16.01 23.64 6.16
N ALA A 153 -16.65 24.41 5.28
CA ALA A 153 -17.60 23.90 4.29
C ALA A 153 -16.91 23.28 3.05
N SER A 154 -15.59 23.08 3.07
CA SER A 154 -14.88 22.43 1.97
C SER A 154 -15.32 20.97 1.81
N GLN A 155 -15.12 20.38 0.63
CA GLN A 155 -15.39 18.94 0.41
C GLN A 155 -14.63 18.03 1.40
N ARG A 156 -13.52 18.52 1.94
CA ARG A 156 -12.68 17.84 2.93
C ARG A 156 -13.21 17.99 4.36
N GLY A 157 -14.07 18.97 4.61
CA GLY A 157 -14.68 19.28 5.91
C GLY A 157 -13.82 20.11 6.85
N PHE A 158 -12.59 20.45 6.46
CA PHE A 158 -11.67 21.29 7.23
C PHE A 158 -10.58 21.90 6.34
N ASP A 159 -9.92 22.93 6.86
CA ASP A 159 -8.78 23.63 6.26
C ASP A 159 -7.65 23.85 7.27
N PHE A 160 -6.42 24.01 6.78
CA PHE A 160 -5.27 24.31 7.63
C PHE A 160 -4.87 25.78 7.56
N TYR A 161 -4.34 26.32 8.65
CA TYR A 161 -3.92 27.72 8.74
C TYR A 161 -2.59 27.90 9.48
N ILE A 162 -1.78 28.87 9.04
CA ILE A 162 -0.68 29.46 9.82
C ILE A 162 -1.05 30.92 10.07
N GLY A 163 -1.39 31.26 11.32
CA GLY A 163 -2.03 32.54 11.61
C GLY A 163 -3.36 32.66 10.87
N ASP A 164 -3.52 33.71 10.09
CA ASP A 164 -4.68 33.99 9.22
C ASP A 164 -4.56 33.37 7.81
N LYS A 165 -3.39 32.85 7.47
CA LYS A 165 -3.09 32.33 6.12
C LYS A 165 -3.50 30.87 5.97
N ARG A 166 -4.28 30.57 4.94
CA ARG A 166 -4.73 29.20 4.64
C ARG A 166 -3.62 28.41 3.95
N VAL A 167 -3.49 27.14 4.32
CA VAL A 167 -2.46 26.23 3.84
C VAL A 167 -3.10 25.01 3.20
N GLU A 168 -2.72 24.73 1.95
CA GLU A 168 -2.99 23.46 1.30
C GLU A 168 -1.80 22.51 1.50
N ILE A 169 -2.10 21.23 1.75
CA ILE A 169 -1.09 20.20 1.95
C ILE A 169 -1.26 19.11 0.91
N LYS A 170 -0.22 18.92 0.10
CA LYS A 170 -0.14 17.85 -0.88
C LYS A 170 0.84 16.79 -0.43
N VAL A 171 0.40 15.54 -0.38
CA VAL A 171 1.30 14.41 -0.06
C VAL A 171 1.71 13.67 -1.33
N SER A 172 3.01 13.43 -1.47
CA SER A 172 3.62 12.57 -2.48
C SER A 172 4.20 11.34 -1.78
N TRP A 173 3.59 10.16 -1.97
CA TRP A 173 3.98 8.93 -1.30
C TRP A 173 4.63 7.96 -2.27
N ASN A 174 5.96 7.89 -2.23
CA ASN A 174 6.81 6.92 -2.91
C ASN A 174 8.27 7.23 -2.54
N ASP A 175 9.17 6.27 -2.68
CA ASP A 175 10.60 6.50 -2.39
C ASP A 175 11.28 7.41 -3.42
N VAL A 176 10.72 7.46 -4.65
CA VAL A 176 11.21 8.28 -5.75
C VAL A 176 10.09 9.17 -6.28
N THR A 177 10.38 10.44 -6.56
CA THR A 177 9.40 11.34 -7.18
C THR A 177 9.13 10.92 -8.62
N SER A 178 7.86 10.99 -9.05
CA SER A 178 7.52 10.77 -10.46
C SER A 178 8.28 11.74 -11.36
N PRO A 179 8.83 11.31 -12.52
CA PRO A 179 9.43 12.22 -13.50
C PRO A 179 8.47 13.29 -14.03
N LYS A 180 7.15 13.04 -13.93
CA LYS A 180 6.12 14.02 -14.28
C LYS A 180 6.01 15.14 -13.24
N GLY A 181 6.46 14.93 -12.01
CA GLY A 181 6.28 15.83 -10.89
C GLY A 181 5.00 15.58 -10.09
N VAL A 182 4.73 16.45 -9.13
CA VAL A 182 3.56 16.35 -8.25
C VAL A 182 2.35 17.03 -8.89
N LYS A 183 1.23 16.31 -8.99
CA LYS A 183 -0.03 16.83 -9.55
C LYS A 183 -0.69 17.81 -8.59
N ILE A 184 -0.85 19.06 -9.02
CA ILE A 184 -1.52 20.14 -8.28
C ILE A 184 -2.76 20.62 -9.04
N ARG A 185 -3.88 20.82 -8.34
CA ARG A 185 -5.12 21.37 -8.90
C ARG A 185 -5.19 22.87 -8.64
N LYS A 186 -5.63 23.63 -9.65
CA LYS A 186 -5.70 25.09 -9.58
C LYS A 186 -6.56 25.56 -8.41
N SER A 187 -7.73 24.96 -8.25
CA SER A 187 -8.69 25.30 -7.20
C SER A 187 -8.15 25.17 -5.78
N LEU A 188 -7.14 24.32 -5.53
CA LEU A 188 -6.56 24.16 -4.20
C LEU A 188 -5.57 25.30 -3.89
N VAL A 189 -4.86 25.76 -4.91
CA VAL A 189 -3.89 26.85 -4.81
C VAL A 189 -4.61 28.20 -4.78
N ASP A 190 -5.66 28.39 -5.59
CA ASP A 190 -6.47 29.62 -5.61
C ASP A 190 -7.18 29.89 -4.25
N LEU A 191 -7.34 28.86 -3.43
CA LEU A 191 -8.04 28.91 -2.15
C LEU A 191 -7.11 28.93 -0.93
N SER A 192 -5.78 28.89 -1.13
CA SER A 192 -4.78 28.86 -0.06
C SER A 192 -3.67 29.87 -0.31
N ASP A 193 -3.07 30.40 0.73
CA ASP A 193 -1.90 31.29 0.63
C ASP A 193 -0.60 30.50 0.47
N TYR A 194 -0.56 29.29 1.03
CA TYR A 194 0.59 28.40 0.97
C TYR A 194 0.23 27.01 0.48
N CYS A 195 1.15 26.39 -0.25
CA CYS A 195 1.08 25.00 -0.67
C CYS A 195 2.31 24.25 -0.16
N ILE A 196 2.09 23.31 0.76
CA ILE A 196 3.14 22.43 1.30
C ILE A 196 3.06 21.10 0.56
N ILE A 197 4.15 20.71 -0.08
CA ILE A 197 4.29 19.36 -0.64
C ILE A 197 5.15 18.53 0.30
N MET A 198 4.53 17.55 0.95
CA MET A 198 5.16 16.60 1.86
C MET A 198 5.53 15.32 1.09
N TYR A 199 6.82 15.02 0.97
CA TYR A 199 7.29 13.81 0.31
C TYR A 199 7.57 12.74 1.36
N ILE A 200 6.87 11.62 1.25
CA ILE A 200 6.92 10.53 2.24
C ILE A 200 7.38 9.25 1.54
N GLY A 201 8.36 8.57 2.14
CA GLY A 201 8.82 7.25 1.69
C GLY A 201 7.81 6.15 1.98
N ARG A 202 8.02 4.95 1.43
CA ARG A 202 7.18 3.78 1.73
C ARG A 202 7.25 3.35 3.20
N ASN A 203 8.33 3.73 3.88
CA ASN A 203 8.51 3.57 5.32
C ASN A 203 7.78 4.64 6.17
N PHE A 204 6.94 5.48 5.57
CA PHE A 204 6.17 6.54 6.22
C PHE A 204 7.00 7.67 6.87
N MET A 205 8.29 7.76 6.56
CA MET A 205 9.15 8.87 6.98
C MET A 205 9.19 9.97 5.93
N ILE A 206 9.39 11.21 6.36
CA ILE A 206 9.53 12.36 5.48
C ILE A 206 10.88 12.29 4.80
N ARG A 207 10.90 12.23 3.47
CA ARG A 207 12.15 12.23 2.69
C ARG A 207 12.51 13.61 2.14
N GLU A 208 11.54 14.51 2.03
CA GLU A 208 11.73 15.88 1.57
C GLU A 208 10.50 16.74 1.91
N ILE A 209 10.68 18.05 2.03
CA ILE A 209 9.59 19.03 2.13
C ILE A 209 9.80 20.16 1.13
N CYS A 210 8.75 20.48 0.38
CA CYS A 210 8.70 21.69 -0.45
C CYS A 210 7.64 22.63 0.09
N PHE A 211 8.02 23.83 0.53
CA PHE A 211 7.08 24.84 1.01
C PHE A 211 6.98 25.94 -0.05
N LEU A 212 5.78 26.21 -0.58
CA LEU A 212 5.58 27.13 -1.70
C LEU A 212 4.57 28.22 -1.35
N ASP A 213 4.84 29.45 -1.79
CA ASP A 213 3.83 30.49 -1.88
C ASP A 213 2.81 30.11 -2.99
N SER A 214 1.51 30.13 -2.69
CA SER A 214 0.48 29.74 -3.65
C SER A 214 0.48 30.62 -4.90
N ASP A 215 0.78 31.91 -4.77
CA ASP A 215 0.94 32.82 -5.93
C ASP A 215 2.02 32.36 -6.90
N PHE A 216 3.13 31.81 -6.39
CA PHE A 216 4.18 31.24 -7.24
C PHE A 216 3.66 30.03 -8.02
N VAL A 217 2.89 29.17 -7.36
CA VAL A 217 2.28 27.99 -8.01
C VAL A 217 1.19 28.41 -9.00
N ALA A 218 0.36 29.39 -8.67
CA ALA A 218 -0.69 29.92 -9.52
C ALA A 218 -0.13 30.41 -10.87
N ARG A 219 1.02 31.11 -10.87
CA ARG A 219 1.72 31.53 -12.09
C ARG A 219 2.15 30.37 -12.99
N LYS A 220 2.42 29.18 -12.42
CA LYS A 220 2.77 27.98 -13.20
C LYS A 220 1.59 27.42 -14.01
N PHE A 221 0.35 27.74 -13.63
CA PHE A 221 -0.81 27.36 -14.41
C PHE A 221 -0.85 28.07 -15.76
N GLY A 222 -0.52 29.36 -15.86
CA GLY A 222 -0.29 30.06 -17.13
C GLY A 222 -1.29 29.75 -18.26
N GLY A 223 -2.58 29.60 -17.96
CA GLY A 223 -3.63 29.22 -18.92
C GLY A 223 -3.75 27.72 -19.27
N LYS A 224 -2.87 26.85 -18.74
CA LYS A 224 -2.76 25.39 -19.02
C LYS A 224 -3.87 24.52 -18.40
N GLY A 225 -5.02 25.10 -18.05
CA GLY A 225 -6.18 24.40 -17.48
C GLY A 225 -6.20 24.30 -15.94
N HIS A 226 -6.93 23.31 -15.41
CA HIS A 226 -7.21 23.17 -13.96
C HIS A 226 -6.20 22.31 -13.20
N THR A 227 -5.17 21.78 -13.85
CA THR A 227 -4.16 20.93 -13.22
C THR A 227 -2.80 21.17 -13.87
N VAL A 228 -1.75 21.24 -13.05
CA VAL A 228 -0.35 21.17 -13.49
C VAL A 228 0.37 20.04 -12.77
N PHE A 229 1.47 19.59 -13.35
CA PHE A 229 2.44 18.78 -12.63
C PHE A 229 3.67 19.63 -12.36
N LEU A 230 3.96 19.87 -11.08
CA LEU A 230 5.15 20.60 -10.64
C LEU A 230 6.32 19.64 -10.63
N LYS A 231 7.27 19.80 -11.55
CA LYS A 231 8.52 19.03 -11.54
C LYS A 231 9.41 19.56 -10.43
N ASP A 232 10.14 18.64 -9.79
CA ASP A 232 11.09 18.98 -8.73
C ASP A 232 12.14 19.99 -9.20
N SER A 233 12.57 19.92 -10.48
CA SER A 233 13.47 20.90 -11.09
C SER A 233 12.94 22.34 -11.12
N ASP A 234 11.62 22.51 -11.18
CA ASP A 234 10.99 23.83 -11.34
C ASP A 234 10.84 24.56 -10.00
N VAL A 235 11.02 23.83 -8.89
CA VAL A 235 10.77 24.27 -7.51
C VAL A 235 11.90 23.90 -6.56
N SER A 236 13.05 23.48 -7.09
CA SER A 236 14.17 22.92 -6.31
C SER A 236 14.65 23.84 -5.17
N GLN A 237 14.71 25.14 -5.45
CA GLN A 237 15.05 26.22 -4.50
C GLN A 237 14.08 26.38 -3.31
N TYR A 238 12.97 25.65 -3.29
CA TYR A 238 12.00 25.61 -2.18
C TYR A 238 12.05 24.29 -1.40
N PHE A 239 12.93 23.35 -1.79
CA PHE A 239 13.18 22.16 -0.99
C PHE A 239 14.03 22.48 0.22
N PHE A 240 13.62 21.96 1.38
CA PHE A 240 14.33 22.18 2.63
C PHE A 240 15.72 21.54 2.62
N SER A 241 15.94 20.47 1.84
CA SER A 241 17.28 19.89 1.68
C SER A 241 18.25 20.71 0.82
N GLN A 242 17.77 21.76 0.13
CA GLN A 242 18.55 22.53 -0.83
C GLN A 242 18.58 24.04 -0.51
N SER A 243 17.68 24.52 0.33
CA SER A 243 17.46 25.94 0.54
C SER A 243 16.95 26.20 1.96
N THR A 244 17.34 27.34 2.51
CA THR A 244 16.85 27.84 3.81
C THR A 244 15.54 28.64 3.67
N LYS A 245 15.00 28.74 2.45
CA LYS A 245 13.74 29.46 2.21
C LYS A 245 12.59 28.80 2.99
N HIS A 246 11.80 29.62 3.69
CA HIS A 246 10.69 29.19 4.55
C HIS A 246 11.07 28.30 5.74
N VAL A 247 12.36 28.12 6.04
CA VAL A 247 12.81 27.46 7.28
C VAL A 247 12.30 28.23 8.51
N ASP A 248 12.14 29.55 8.42
CA ASP A 248 11.51 30.40 9.44
C ASP A 248 10.07 30.01 9.77
N LYS A 249 9.39 29.26 8.90
CA LYS A 249 8.02 28.78 9.12
C LYS A 249 7.94 27.50 9.95
N VAL A 250 9.07 26.83 10.20
CA VAL A 250 9.11 25.64 11.06
C VAL A 250 8.90 26.06 12.51
N SER A 251 7.78 25.64 13.09
CA SER A 251 7.46 25.91 14.50
C SER A 251 8.04 24.85 15.43
N ASN A 252 8.26 23.62 14.93
CA ASN A 252 8.77 22.51 15.74
C ASN A 252 9.88 21.73 15.02
N PRO A 253 11.15 22.17 15.17
CA PRO A 253 12.30 21.50 14.57
C PRO A 253 12.53 20.09 15.08
N VAL A 254 12.16 19.79 16.34
CA VAL A 254 12.30 18.45 16.92
C VAL A 254 11.40 17.46 16.19
N SER A 255 10.14 17.83 15.96
CA SER A 255 9.19 17.02 15.17
C SER A 255 9.68 16.82 13.74
N LEU A 256 10.21 17.87 13.11
CA LEU A 256 10.79 17.78 11.76
C LEU A 256 11.86 16.70 11.71
N LEU A 257 12.91 16.80 12.55
CA LEU A 257 14.00 15.85 12.57
C LEU A 257 13.56 14.42 12.95
N LYS A 258 12.59 14.29 13.87
CA LYS A 258 12.08 12.97 14.32
C LYS A 258 11.32 12.23 13.23
N PHE A 259 10.55 12.94 12.40
CA PHE A 259 9.73 12.33 11.35
C PHE A 259 10.47 12.22 10.01
N SER A 260 11.57 12.94 9.84
CA SER A 260 12.46 12.84 8.69
C SER A 260 13.19 11.50 8.63
N SER A 261 13.37 10.98 7.41
CA SER A 261 14.29 9.88 7.17
C SER A 261 15.69 10.27 7.63
N PRO A 262 16.55 9.30 8.01
CA PRO A 262 17.91 9.61 8.47
C PRO A 262 18.69 10.47 7.48
N THR A 263 18.55 10.17 6.18
CA THR A 263 19.22 10.92 5.11
C THR A 263 18.72 12.35 4.98
N PHE A 264 17.42 12.60 5.12
CA PHE A 264 16.86 13.95 5.06
C PHE A 264 17.18 14.73 6.35
N ALA A 265 17.04 14.10 7.51
CA ALA A 265 17.36 14.68 8.81
C ALA A 265 18.80 15.18 8.87
N MET A 266 19.77 14.39 8.37
CA MET A 266 21.18 14.82 8.31
C MET A 266 21.37 16.07 7.45
N LYS A 267 20.68 16.19 6.31
CA LYS A 267 20.82 17.34 5.40
C LYS A 267 20.29 18.65 6.00
N ILE A 268 19.27 18.57 6.85
CA ILE A 268 18.62 19.75 7.42
C ILE A 268 19.02 20.03 8.87
N ALA A 269 19.79 19.13 9.51
CA ALA A 269 20.16 19.24 10.93
C ALA A 269 20.91 20.54 11.24
N GLU A 270 21.77 21.01 10.34
CA GLU A 270 22.53 22.26 10.51
C GLU A 270 21.64 23.50 10.60
N ASN A 271 20.48 23.47 9.93
CA ASN A 271 19.49 24.55 9.99
C ASN A 271 18.69 24.56 11.30
N PHE A 272 18.76 23.47 12.08
CA PHE A 272 17.94 23.23 13.27
C PHE A 272 18.77 22.62 14.40
N PRO A 273 19.74 23.36 14.98
CA PRO A 273 20.56 22.85 16.06
C PRO A 273 19.67 22.38 17.21
N LYS A 274 19.95 21.17 17.72
CA LYS A 274 19.20 20.58 18.84
C LYS A 274 19.21 21.57 20.01
N GLN A 275 18.06 22.14 20.33
CA GLN A 275 17.87 22.77 21.63
C GLN A 275 17.87 21.64 22.66
N ASN A 276 18.88 21.65 23.53
CA ASN A 276 19.00 20.74 24.67
C ASN A 276 17.82 20.90 25.62
#